data_AF-A0A023G9D4-F1
#
_entry.id   AF-A0A023G9D4-F1
#
_cell.length_a   1.000
_cell.length_b   1.000
_cell.length_c   1.000
_cell.angle_alpha   90.00
_cell.angle_beta   90.00
_cell.angle_gamma   90.00
#
_symmetry.space_group_name_H-M   'P 1'
#
loop_
_entity.id
_entity.type
_entity.pdbx_description
1 polymer ?
#
loop_
_entity_poly.entity_id
_entity_poly.type
_entity_poly.pdbx_seq_one_letter_code
_entity_poly.pdbx_strand_id
1 'polypeptide(L)'
;MQNASMLNGTGDPGSAGKGRKNSPFRRVRPEQVNIDPKLRDNSFEAKAGARGSWGEKAYSVLKNVKGRDFRHEKTKKKRGTYSGGSIDTGVNSIRFDE
;
A
#
# COMPACT_ATOMS: atom_id res chain seq x y z
N MET A 1 58.53 0.13 0.74
CA MET A 1 57.12 -0.07 1.15
C MET A 1 56.25 0.08 -0.09
N GLN A 2 55.60 -1.01 -0.49
CA GLN A 2 54.68 -1.07 -1.63
C GLN A 2 53.32 -0.54 -1.16
N ASN A 3 52.69 0.37 -1.90
CA ASN A 3 51.26 0.67 -1.73
C ASN A 3 50.57 0.48 -3.07
N ALA A 4 49.73 -0.56 -3.12
CA ALA A 4 49.01 -1.03 -4.29
C ALA A 4 47.95 -0.02 -4.75
N SER A 5 47.93 0.23 -6.05
CA SER A 5 46.84 0.85 -6.78
C SER A 5 45.63 -0.09 -6.79
N MET A 6 44.50 0.35 -6.23
CA MET A 6 43.23 -0.35 -6.37
C MET A 6 42.68 -0.13 -7.78
N LEU A 7 42.65 -1.21 -8.58
CA LEU A 7 41.85 -1.29 -9.80
C LEU A 7 40.36 -1.30 -9.42
N ASN A 8 39.58 -0.39 -10.04
CA ASN A 8 38.13 -0.51 -10.09
C ASN A 8 37.66 -0.45 -11.56
N GLY A 9 37.11 -1.57 -12.02
CA GLY A 9 36.09 -1.64 -13.07
C GLY A 9 36.57 -1.48 -14.50
N THR A 10 36.87 -2.61 -15.16
CA THR A 10 36.89 -2.73 -16.62
C THR A 10 35.47 -2.54 -17.17
N GLY A 11 35.12 -1.30 -17.54
CA GLY A 11 33.99 -1.02 -18.42
C GLY A 11 34.44 -1.08 -19.88
N ASP A 12 33.78 -1.94 -20.67
CA ASP A 12 34.01 -2.07 -22.11
C ASP A 12 33.70 -0.74 -22.84
N PRO A 13 34.62 -0.16 -23.62
CA PRO A 13 34.43 1.12 -24.28
C PRO A 13 33.86 0.89 -25.69
N GLY A 14 32.58 0.49 -25.79
CA GLY A 14 32.13 0.00 -27.09
C GLY A 14 30.64 -0.18 -27.32
N SER A 15 29.77 0.73 -26.88
CA SER A 15 28.43 0.82 -27.49
C SER A 15 27.81 2.20 -27.34
N ALA A 16 27.91 2.99 -28.42
CA ALA A 16 27.08 4.16 -28.65
C ALA A 16 25.62 3.72 -28.87
N GLY A 17 24.87 3.54 -27.78
CA GLY A 17 23.47 3.12 -27.82
C GLY A 17 22.67 3.78 -26.71
N LYS A 18 21.99 4.89 -27.05
CA LYS A 18 20.96 5.61 -26.27
C LYS A 18 21.30 5.80 -24.79
N GLY A 19 21.76 7.00 -24.45
CA GLY A 19 22.03 7.43 -23.07
C GLY A 19 21.01 6.85 -22.08
N ARG A 20 21.50 5.99 -21.19
CA ARG A 20 20.68 5.43 -20.12
C ARG A 20 20.14 6.61 -19.33
N LYS A 21 18.83 6.88 -19.45
CA LYS A 21 18.16 7.88 -18.61
C LYS A 21 18.45 7.50 -17.17
N ASN A 22 19.20 8.34 -16.46
CA ASN A 22 19.55 8.10 -15.07
C ASN A 22 18.25 8.11 -14.25
N SER A 23 17.71 6.93 -13.98
CA SER A 23 16.54 6.78 -13.11
C SER A 23 17.02 6.53 -11.69
N PRO A 24 16.52 7.25 -10.68
CA PRO A 24 16.83 6.99 -9.28
C PRO A 24 16.61 5.52 -8.91
N PHE A 25 17.37 5.02 -7.94
CA PHE A 25 17.12 3.68 -7.39
C PHE A 25 15.69 3.58 -6.87
N ARG A 26 14.97 2.56 -7.34
CA ARG A 26 13.60 2.23 -6.94
C ARG A 26 13.61 0.83 -6.36
N ARG A 27 13.09 0.67 -5.13
CA ARG A 27 12.92 -0.65 -4.47
C ARG A 27 11.93 -1.53 -5.21
N VAL A 28 10.86 -0.93 -5.74
CA VAL A 28 9.81 -1.60 -6.51
C VAL A 28 9.79 -1.02 -7.91
N ARG A 29 9.80 -1.90 -8.92
CA ARG A 29 9.68 -1.54 -10.33
C ARG A 29 8.25 -1.86 -10.79
N PRO A 30 7.34 -0.87 -10.88
CA PRO A 30 5.94 -1.14 -11.21
C PRO A 30 5.77 -1.88 -12.55
N GLU A 31 6.68 -1.66 -13.49
CA GLU A 31 6.76 -2.35 -14.78
C GLU A 31 7.00 -3.86 -14.69
N GLN A 32 7.49 -4.38 -13.57
CA GLN A 32 7.86 -5.79 -13.39
C GLN A 32 6.96 -6.53 -12.38
N VAL A 33 5.96 -5.85 -11.81
CA VAL A 33 5.07 -6.43 -10.80
C VAL A 33 3.72 -6.74 -11.43
N ASN A 34 3.39 -8.02 -11.53
CA ASN A 34 2.04 -8.47 -11.85
C ASN A 34 1.24 -8.64 -10.54
N ILE A 35 0.07 -8.02 -10.46
CA ILE A 35 -0.81 -8.09 -9.28
C ILE A 35 -2.06 -8.88 -9.65
N ASP A 36 -2.36 -9.94 -8.91
CA ASP A 36 -3.61 -10.69 -9.05
C ASP A 36 -4.81 -9.73 -8.96
N PRO A 37 -5.75 -9.75 -9.93
CA PRO A 37 -6.99 -8.99 -9.89
C PRO A 37 -7.70 -8.98 -8.52
N LYS A 38 -7.70 -10.10 -7.79
CA LYS A 38 -8.32 -10.23 -6.46
C LYS A 38 -7.67 -9.33 -5.40
N LEU A 39 -6.40 -8.99 -5.57
CA LEU A 39 -5.57 -8.24 -4.61
C LEU A 39 -5.39 -6.76 -4.99
N ARG A 40 -6.03 -6.31 -6.07
CA ARG A 40 -5.78 -4.98 -6.63
C ARG A 40 -6.33 -3.85 -5.79
N ASP A 41 -7.43 -4.08 -5.06
CA ASP A 41 -8.11 -3.04 -4.29
C ASP A 41 -8.13 -3.38 -2.80
N ASN A 42 -7.56 -2.47 -2.00
CA ASN A 42 -7.54 -2.52 -0.55
C ASN A 42 -8.55 -1.56 0.09
N SER A 43 -9.45 -0.97 -0.72
CA SER A 43 -10.52 -0.11 -0.22
C SER A 43 -11.47 -0.87 0.70
N PHE A 44 -12.11 -0.14 1.62
CA PHE A 44 -13.18 -0.73 2.43
C PHE A 44 -14.37 -1.18 1.57
N GLU A 45 -14.63 -0.47 0.47
CA GLU A 45 -15.76 -0.73 -0.43
C GLU A 45 -15.60 -2.05 -1.20
N ALA A 46 -14.36 -2.44 -1.52
CA ALA A 46 -14.06 -3.73 -2.13
C ALA A 46 -14.17 -4.92 -1.17
N LYS A 47 -14.28 -4.68 0.15
CA LYS A 47 -14.44 -5.77 1.13
C LYS A 47 -15.80 -6.45 0.94
N ALA A 48 -15.79 -7.79 0.83
CA ALA A 48 -17.03 -8.57 0.88
C ALA A 48 -17.79 -8.30 2.20
N GLY A 49 -19.12 -8.18 2.11
CA GLY A 49 -19.95 -7.87 3.28
C GLY A 49 -19.71 -6.48 3.89
N ALA A 50 -19.10 -5.54 3.15
CA ALA A 50 -18.86 -4.18 3.64
C ALA A 50 -20.15 -3.48 4.07
N ARG A 51 -21.26 -3.68 3.35
CA ARG A 51 -22.50 -2.93 3.50
C ARG A 51 -23.33 -3.34 4.73
N GLY A 52 -23.97 -2.37 5.37
CA GLY A 52 -24.83 -2.55 6.55
C GLY A 52 -24.07 -2.85 7.84
N SER A 53 -22.77 -3.08 7.76
CA SER A 53 -21.94 -3.41 8.91
C SER A 53 -21.62 -2.20 9.78
N TRP A 54 -21.25 -2.45 11.04
CA TRP A 54 -20.62 -1.47 11.92
C TRP A 54 -19.42 -0.77 11.24
N GLY A 55 -18.66 -1.52 10.44
CA GLY A 55 -17.52 -1.02 9.68
C GLY A 55 -17.89 0.02 8.61
N GLU A 56 -19.02 -0.15 7.91
CA GLU A 56 -19.46 0.78 6.86
C GLU A 56 -19.74 2.16 7.40
N LYS A 57 -20.46 2.20 8.53
CA LYS A 57 -20.80 3.46 9.18
C LYS A 57 -19.56 4.13 9.75
N ALA A 58 -18.59 3.36 10.22
CA ALA A 58 -17.31 3.90 10.70
C ALA A 58 -16.50 4.48 9.53
N TYR A 59 -16.42 3.74 8.41
CA TYR A 59 -15.76 4.19 7.19
C TYR A 59 -16.37 5.49 6.67
N SER A 60 -17.69 5.56 6.53
CA SER A 60 -18.39 6.75 6.06
C SER A 60 -18.08 8.02 6.87
N VAL A 61 -17.92 7.88 8.19
CA VAL A 61 -17.64 9.00 9.10
C VAL A 61 -16.15 9.40 9.07
N LEU A 62 -15.24 8.43 8.98
CA LEU A 62 -13.81 8.67 9.18
C LEU A 62 -13.00 8.75 7.89
N LYS A 63 -13.54 8.34 6.73
CA LYS A 63 -12.78 8.23 5.46
C LYS A 63 -12.12 9.53 5.01
N ASN A 64 -12.71 10.68 5.34
CA ASN A 64 -12.22 11.99 4.93
C ASN A 64 -11.22 12.60 5.93
N VAL A 65 -11.01 11.98 7.10
CA VAL A 65 -10.19 12.54 8.17
C VAL A 65 -8.87 11.76 8.27
N LYS A 66 -7.75 12.46 8.41
CA LYS A 66 -6.41 11.85 8.43
C LYS A 66 -5.55 12.45 9.56
N GLY A 67 -4.46 11.77 9.92
CA GLY A 67 -3.44 12.30 10.82
C GLY A 67 -3.95 12.66 12.22
N ARG A 68 -3.63 13.88 12.69
CA ARG A 68 -4.01 14.37 14.02
C ARG A 68 -5.53 14.43 14.19
N ASP A 69 -6.22 14.92 13.17
CA ASP A 69 -7.67 15.12 13.21
C ASP A 69 -8.42 13.80 13.26
N PHE A 70 -7.86 12.73 12.67
CA PHE A 70 -8.44 11.40 12.74
C PHE A 70 -8.54 10.92 14.19
N ARG A 71 -7.51 11.18 15.01
CA ARG A 71 -7.51 10.81 16.42
C ARG A 71 -8.60 11.56 17.19
N HIS A 72 -8.77 12.85 16.90
CA HIS A 72 -9.77 13.70 17.53
C HIS A 72 -11.19 13.27 17.14
N GLU A 73 -11.46 13.14 15.85
CA GLU A 73 -12.75 12.69 15.33
C GLU A 73 -13.11 11.29 15.85
N LYS A 74 -12.18 10.33 15.81
CA LYS A 74 -12.38 9.00 16.39
C LYS A 74 -12.77 9.08 17.87
N THR A 75 -12.06 9.91 18.66
CA THR A 75 -12.33 10.04 20.10
C THR A 75 -13.67 10.69 20.36
N LYS A 76 -14.04 11.72 19.59
CA LYS A 76 -15.34 12.40 19.67
C LYS A 76 -16.48 11.44 19.34
N LYS A 77 -16.35 10.66 18.27
CA LYS A 77 -17.37 9.67 17.86
C LYS A 77 -17.46 8.50 18.85
N LYS A 78 -16.34 8.05 19.44
CA LYS A 78 -16.33 7.03 20.50
C LYS A 78 -17.05 7.50 21.78
N ARG A 79 -16.91 8.77 22.16
CA ARG A 79 -17.47 9.34 23.40
C ARG A 79 -18.95 9.75 23.31
N GLY A 80 -19.53 9.81 22.09
CA GLY A 80 -20.94 10.15 21.88
C GLY A 80 -21.82 8.92 21.61
N THR A 81 -23.08 9.16 21.19
CA THR A 81 -24.09 8.15 20.84
C THR A 81 -23.83 7.47 19.49
N TYR A 82 -22.60 7.03 19.24
CA TYR A 82 -22.33 6.26 18.03
C TYR A 82 -22.93 4.85 18.17
N SER A 83 -24.17 4.70 17.75
CA SER A 83 -24.85 3.43 17.52
C SER A 83 -24.53 2.97 16.08
N GLY A 84 -23.53 2.11 15.94
CA GLY A 84 -23.16 1.52 14.65
C GLY A 84 -24.20 0.53 14.12
N GLY A 85 -23.93 -0.03 12.93
CA GLY A 85 -24.69 -1.16 12.36
C GLY A 85 -24.39 -2.49 13.08
N SER A 86 -24.82 -3.62 12.53
CA SER A 86 -24.49 -4.93 13.10
C SER A 86 -22.99 -5.25 13.01
N ILE A 87 -22.45 -5.95 14.00
CA ILE A 87 -21.07 -6.45 13.91
C ILE A 87 -21.05 -7.58 12.87
N ASP A 88 -20.27 -7.37 11.80
CA ASP A 88 -20.00 -8.40 10.81
C ASP A 88 -19.05 -9.44 11.43
N THR A 89 -19.51 -10.69 11.51
CA THR A 89 -18.74 -11.84 12.01
C THR A 89 -18.34 -12.81 10.89
N GLY A 90 -18.60 -12.44 9.63
CA GLY A 90 -18.26 -13.24 8.46
C GLY A 90 -16.76 -13.35 8.22
N VAL A 91 -16.37 -14.45 7.57
CA VAL A 91 -14.99 -14.70 7.15
C VAL A 91 -14.76 -14.11 5.77
N ASN A 92 -13.78 -13.19 5.66
CA ASN A 92 -13.43 -12.49 4.42
C ASN A 92 -12.02 -12.84 3.91
N SER A 93 -11.50 -14.01 4.30
CA SER A 93 -10.19 -14.50 3.87
C SER A 93 -10.26 -15.02 2.43
N ILE A 94 -9.22 -14.72 1.66
CA ILE A 94 -8.98 -15.32 0.35
C ILE A 94 -8.06 -16.54 0.50
N ARG A 95 -8.37 -17.63 -0.20
CA ARG A 95 -7.49 -18.79 -0.32
C ARG A 95 -6.52 -18.54 -1.48
N PHE A 96 -5.24 -18.85 -1.29
CA PHE A 96 -4.25 -18.87 -2.36
C PHE A 96 -4.28 -20.22 -3.07
N ASP A 97 -4.15 -20.18 -4.39
CA ASP A 97 -4.25 -21.36 -5.26
C ASP A 97 -2.92 -22.14 -5.40
N GLU A 98 -1.89 -21.77 -4.60
CA GLU A 98 -0.44 -22.02 -4.77
C GLU A 98 0.26 -21.10 -5.79
#